data_AF-A0A2E1VTM7-F1
#
_entry.id   AF-A0A2E1VTM7-F1
#
_cell.length_a   1.000
_cell.length_b   1.000
_cell.length_c   1.000
_cell.angle_alpha   90.00
_cell.angle_beta   90.00
_cell.angle_gamma   90.00
#
_symmetry.space_group_name_H-M   'P 1'
#
loop_
_entity.id
_entity.type
_entity.pdbx_description
1 polymer ?
#
loop_
_entity_poly.entity_id
_entity_poly.type
_entity_poly.pdbx_seq_one_letter_code
_entity_poly.pdbx_strand_id
1 'polypeptide(L)'
;MSCTLKEELLALHAGGDLAVAEAAEVEAHVLQCSACAQELASYRAARESLLQLRELEPAGPGLWEEIDARLDVVDATTRHQRPWYARYGFGAPLAAAAALILTLQFLPENGEVDPAGVGTSDGSIAMEDEDNPQLRPADANELAELLEYAVPAQIGGSESEGLVSRPVNSSEDF
;
A
#
# COMPACT_ATOMS: atom_id res chain seq x y z
N MET A 1 -22.82 0.45 -20.26
CA MET A 1 -21.61 1.19 -19.86
C MET A 1 -22.08 2.50 -19.26
N SER A 2 -22.24 2.53 -17.95
CA SER A 2 -22.71 3.71 -17.23
C SER A 2 -21.51 4.62 -16.95
N CYS A 3 -21.54 5.83 -17.51
CA CYS A 3 -20.61 6.88 -17.14
C CYS A 3 -21.03 7.38 -15.75
N THR A 4 -20.53 6.73 -14.70
CA THR A 4 -20.78 7.09 -13.29
C THR A 4 -19.49 7.45 -12.58
N LEU A 5 -18.46 7.84 -13.34
CA LEU A 5 -17.25 8.38 -12.76
C LEU A 5 -17.59 9.79 -12.25
N LYS A 6 -17.31 10.06 -10.97
CA LYS A 6 -17.58 11.38 -10.38
C LYS A 6 -16.56 12.38 -10.91
N GLU A 7 -17.01 13.59 -11.23
CA GLU A 7 -16.14 14.71 -11.63
C GLU A 7 -15.00 14.94 -10.62
N GLU A 8 -15.28 14.75 -9.33
CA GLU A 8 -14.29 14.80 -8.24
C GLU A 8 -13.12 13.82 -8.43
N LEU A 9 -13.39 12.58 -8.85
CA LEU A 9 -12.34 11.58 -9.08
C LEU A 9 -11.48 11.94 -10.30
N LEU A 10 -12.07 12.53 -11.34
CA LEU A 10 -11.32 13.02 -12.51
C LEU A 10 -10.42 14.20 -12.14
N ALA A 11 -10.92 15.12 -11.31
CA ALA A 11 -10.15 16.27 -10.83
C ALA A 11 -8.98 15.84 -9.94
N LEU A 12 -9.22 14.92 -8.98
CA LEU A 12 -8.19 14.35 -8.12
C LEU A 12 -7.15 13.56 -8.93
N HIS A 13 -7.58 12.79 -9.92
CA HIS A 13 -6.68 12.08 -10.83
C HIS A 13 -5.82 13.04 -11.67
N ALA A 14 -6.39 14.15 -12.12
CA ALA A 14 -5.63 15.19 -12.82
C ALA A 14 -4.62 15.92 -11.91
N GLY A 15 -4.92 16.04 -10.61
CA GLY A 15 -4.03 16.59 -9.57
C GLY A 15 -2.91 15.63 -9.17
N GLY A 16 -3.14 14.32 -9.28
CA GLY A 16 -2.25 13.28 -8.77
C GLY A 16 -2.53 12.90 -7.31
N ASP A 17 -3.70 13.26 -6.79
CA ASP A 17 -4.11 13.10 -5.39
C ASP A 17 -4.89 11.80 -5.12
N LEU A 18 -5.05 10.96 -6.16
CA LEU A 18 -5.78 9.70 -6.07
C LEU A 18 -4.88 8.55 -5.59
N ALA A 19 -5.44 7.60 -4.83
CA ALA A 19 -4.71 6.39 -4.46
C ALA A 19 -4.40 5.54 -5.71
N VAL A 20 -3.30 4.78 -5.68
CA VAL A 20 -2.83 4.01 -6.86
C VAL A 20 -3.89 3.05 -7.42
N ALA A 21 -4.67 2.41 -6.54
CA ALA A 21 -5.75 1.51 -6.95
C ALA A 21 -6.86 2.25 -7.69
N GLU A 22 -7.33 3.37 -7.15
CA GLU A 22 -8.39 4.20 -7.74
C GLU A 22 -7.91 4.84 -9.05
N ALA A 23 -6.63 5.23 -9.13
CA ALA A 23 -6.04 5.81 -10.33
C ALA A 23 -6.08 4.81 -11.49
N ALA A 24 -5.81 3.53 -11.21
CA ALA A 24 -5.91 2.47 -12.21
C ALA A 24 -7.35 2.28 -12.71
N GLU A 25 -8.35 2.39 -11.83
CA GLU A 25 -9.76 2.31 -12.21
C GLU A 25 -10.20 3.48 -13.09
N VAL A 26 -9.77 4.70 -12.76
CA VAL A 26 -10.02 5.91 -13.57
C VAL A 26 -9.38 5.79 -14.95
N GLU A 27 -8.12 5.35 -15.03
CA GLU A 27 -7.42 5.14 -16.31
C GLU A 27 -8.12 4.08 -17.16
N ALA A 28 -8.54 2.95 -16.57
CA ALA A 28 -9.29 1.92 -17.27
C ALA A 28 -10.63 2.45 -17.83
N HIS A 29 -11.32 3.32 -17.09
CA HIS A 29 -12.56 3.95 -17.53
C HIS A 29 -12.33 4.96 -18.67
N VAL A 30 -11.32 5.82 -18.54
CA VAL A 30 -10.96 6.84 -19.54
C VAL A 30 -10.61 6.24 -20.90
N LEU A 31 -9.99 5.05 -20.91
CA LEU A 31 -9.72 4.31 -22.16
C LEU A 31 -11.00 3.87 -22.90
N GLN A 32 -12.12 3.75 -22.19
CA GLN A 32 -13.39 3.25 -22.74
C GLN A 32 -14.44 4.36 -22.91
N CYS A 33 -14.25 5.53 -22.28
CA CYS A 33 -15.20 6.64 -22.26
C CYS A 33 -14.56 7.93 -22.79
N SER A 34 -14.92 8.33 -24.02
CA SER A 34 -14.38 9.54 -24.65
C SER A 34 -14.81 10.84 -23.94
N ALA A 35 -15.97 10.86 -23.30
CA ALA A 35 -16.45 12.02 -22.55
C ALA A 35 -15.55 12.30 -21.33
N CYS A 36 -15.30 11.27 -20.50
CA CYS A 36 -14.38 11.40 -19.36
C CYS A 36 -12.95 11.68 -19.80
N ALA A 37 -12.49 11.14 -20.94
CA ALA A 37 -11.18 11.46 -21.50
C ALA A 37 -11.06 12.95 -21.86
N GLN A 38 -12.11 13.54 -22.43
CA GLN A 38 -12.13 14.95 -22.78
C GLN A 38 -12.17 15.86 -21.54
N GLU A 39 -12.96 15.50 -20.53
CA GLU A 39 -13.00 16.23 -19.25
C GLU A 39 -11.64 16.18 -18.54
N LEU A 40 -11.03 15.00 -18.45
CA LEU A 40 -9.70 14.83 -17.89
C LEU A 40 -8.65 15.70 -18.60
N ALA A 41 -8.70 15.75 -19.93
CA ALA A 41 -7.82 16.60 -20.72
C ALA A 41 -8.03 18.08 -20.39
N SER A 42 -9.26 18.51 -20.12
CA SER A 42 -9.57 19.88 -19.73
C SER A 42 -8.99 20.24 -18.36
N TYR A 43 -9.08 19.34 -17.37
CA TYR A 43 -8.46 19.53 -16.05
C TYR A 43 -6.93 19.58 -16.15
N ARG A 44 -6.32 18.69 -16.95
CA ARG A 44 -4.87 18.68 -17.18
C ARG A 44 -4.40 19.98 -17.85
N ALA A 45 -5.14 20.50 -18.83
CA ALA A 45 -4.83 21.77 -19.49
C ALA A 45 -4.96 22.97 -18.55
N ALA A 46 -6.00 22.99 -17.70
CA ALA A 46 -6.17 24.02 -16.67
C ALA A 46 -5.00 24.00 -15.67
N ARG A 47 -4.61 22.81 -15.19
CA ARG A 47 -3.45 22.62 -14.29
C ARG A 47 -2.15 23.11 -14.93
N GLU A 48 -1.90 22.75 -16.18
CA GLU A 48 -0.72 23.20 -16.92
C GLU A 48 -0.68 24.72 -17.07
N SER A 49 -1.83 25.35 -17.35
CA SER A 49 -1.93 26.81 -17.45
C SER A 49 -1.60 27.48 -16.11
N LEU A 50 -2.04 26.90 -14.99
CA LEU A 50 -1.69 27.38 -13.65
C LEU A 50 -0.20 27.21 -13.35
N LEU A 51 0.42 26.12 -13.79
CA LEU A 51 1.86 25.90 -13.63
C LEU A 51 2.70 26.92 -14.43
N GLN A 52 2.22 27.33 -15.60
CA GLN A 52 2.88 28.36 -16.41
C GLN A 52 2.78 29.76 -15.82
N LEU A 53 1.68 30.06 -15.11
CA LEU A 53 1.50 31.32 -14.39
C LEU A 53 2.27 31.38 -13.07
N ARG A 54 2.73 30.23 -12.57
CA ARG A 54 3.51 30.19 -11.34
C ARG A 54 4.88 30.80 -11.61
N GLU A 55 5.11 32.00 -11.08
CA GLU A 55 6.47 32.49 -10.90
C GLU A 55 7.15 31.60 -9.85
N LEU A 56 7.99 30.67 -10.32
CA LEU A 56 8.83 29.90 -9.41
C LEU A 56 10.01 30.77 -8.99
N GLU A 57 10.00 31.18 -7.73
CA GLU A 57 11.22 31.64 -7.11
C GLU A 57 12.24 30.48 -7.14
N PRO A 58 13.48 30.70 -7.63
CA PRO A 58 14.48 29.65 -7.63
C PRO A 58 14.67 29.13 -6.21
N ALA A 59 14.75 27.81 -6.07
CA ALA A 59 15.09 27.20 -4.80
C ALA A 59 16.38 27.83 -4.25
N GLY A 60 16.38 28.19 -2.97
CA GLY A 60 17.55 28.74 -2.31
C GLY A 60 18.76 27.79 -2.45
N PRO A 61 19.99 28.33 -2.51
CA PRO A 61 21.19 27.49 -2.59
C PRO A 61 21.23 26.55 -1.38
N GLY A 62 21.53 25.27 -1.58
CA GLY A 62 21.62 24.28 -0.50
C GLY A 62 20.33 23.52 -0.20
N LEU A 63 19.17 23.91 -0.77
CA LEU A 63 17.90 23.25 -0.46
C LEU A 63 17.91 21.77 -0.88
N TRP A 64 18.50 21.48 -2.04
CA TRP A 64 18.57 20.10 -2.51
C TRP A 64 19.49 19.25 -1.63
N GLU A 65 20.64 19.80 -1.24
CA GLU A 65 21.58 19.15 -0.33
C GLU A 65 20.95 18.88 1.04
N GLU A 66 20.12 19.80 1.55
CA GLU A 66 19.37 19.59 2.79
C GLU A 66 18.32 18.47 2.65
N ILE A 67 17.58 18.44 1.54
CA ILE A 67 16.58 17.38 1.26
C ILE A 67 17.28 16.02 1.13
N ASP A 68 18.36 15.96 0.36
CA ASP A 68 19.13 14.74 0.11
C ASP A 68 19.70 14.14 1.41
N ALA A 69 20.29 14.99 2.25
CA ALA A 69 20.79 14.58 3.56
C ALA A 69 19.67 14.01 4.47
N ARG A 70 18.44 14.51 4.36
CA ARG A 70 17.29 13.98 5.11
C ARG A 70 16.80 12.66 4.54
N LEU A 71 16.81 12.50 3.22
CA LEU A 71 16.44 11.24 2.56
C LEU A 71 17.43 10.12 2.92
N ASP A 72 18.73 10.40 2.97
CA ASP A 72 19.75 9.43 3.38
C ASP A 72 19.49 8.87 4.80
N VAL A 73 19.03 9.70 5.73
CA VAL A 73 18.68 9.27 7.09
C VAL A 73 17.46 8.36 7.09
N VAL A 74 16.42 8.68 6.29
CA VAL A 74 15.22 7.85 6.14
C VAL A 74 15.58 6.50 5.49
N ASP A 75 16.44 6.51 4.48
CA ASP A 75 16.90 5.29 3.82
C ASP A 75 17.77 4.43 4.72
N ALA A 76 18.66 5.04 5.50
CA ALA A 76 19.48 4.34 6.48
C ALA A 76 18.62 3.65 7.54
N THR A 77 17.63 4.35 8.11
CA THR A 77 16.71 3.78 9.11
C THR A 77 15.88 2.63 8.53
N THR A 78 15.37 2.78 7.31
CA THR A 78 14.61 1.73 6.60
C THR A 78 15.49 0.51 6.30
N ARG A 79 16.76 0.72 5.94
CA ARG A 79 17.73 -0.34 5.70
C ARG A 79 18.09 -1.11 6.97
N HIS A 80 18.16 -0.45 8.12
CA HIS A 80 18.37 -1.09 9.42
C HIS A 80 17.17 -1.91 9.89
N GLN A 81 15.95 -1.54 9.49
CA GLN A 81 14.73 -2.28 9.81
C GLN A 81 14.52 -3.52 8.92
N ARG A 82 15.27 -3.68 7.83
CA ARG A 82 15.16 -4.89 7.02
C ARG A 82 15.69 -6.09 7.81
N PRO A 83 14.85 -7.08 8.10
CA PRO A 83 15.30 -8.25 8.83
C PRO A 83 16.36 -9.00 8.02
N TRP A 84 17.38 -9.49 8.70
CA TRP A 84 18.53 -10.17 8.09
C TRP A 84 18.11 -11.36 7.20
N TYR A 85 16.96 -11.99 7.46
CA TYR A 85 16.41 -13.08 6.66
C TYR A 85 15.86 -12.63 5.29
N ALA A 86 15.45 -11.37 5.12
CA ALA A 86 15.01 -10.84 3.83
C ALA A 86 16.14 -10.79 2.78
N ARG A 87 17.40 -10.85 3.24
CA ARG A 87 18.59 -10.93 2.37
C ARG A 87 18.71 -12.26 1.64
N TYR A 88 18.02 -13.30 2.10
CA TYR A 88 18.03 -14.65 1.51
C TYR A 88 16.78 -14.98 0.69
N GLY A 89 15.84 -14.03 0.54
CA GLY A 89 14.50 -14.27 -0.02
C GLY A 89 14.45 -14.79 -1.46
N PHE A 90 15.48 -14.54 -2.28
CA PHE A 90 15.54 -15.04 -3.67
C PHE A 90 16.47 -16.25 -3.86
N GLY A 91 17.43 -16.49 -2.97
CA GLY A 91 18.40 -17.59 -3.12
C GLY A 91 17.95 -18.90 -2.46
N ALA A 92 17.27 -18.81 -1.32
CA ALA A 92 16.80 -19.97 -0.57
C ALA A 92 15.81 -20.87 -1.35
N PRO A 93 14.78 -20.35 -2.06
CA PRO A 93 13.84 -21.21 -2.77
C PRO A 93 14.48 -21.90 -3.99
N LEU A 94 15.44 -21.24 -4.66
CA LEU A 94 16.13 -21.80 -5.82
C LEU A 94 17.07 -22.96 -5.44
N ALA A 95 17.77 -22.84 -4.30
CA ALA A 95 18.62 -23.92 -3.79
C ALA A 95 17.80 -25.12 -3.32
N ALA A 96 16.66 -24.89 -2.65
CA ALA A 96 15.75 -25.97 -2.24
C ALA A 96 15.16 -26.71 -3.45
N ALA A 97 14.74 -26.00 -4.50
CA ALA A 97 14.23 -26.61 -5.72
C ALA A 97 15.31 -27.44 -6.44
N ALA A 98 16.55 -26.94 -6.53
CA ALA A 98 17.66 -27.68 -7.11
C ALA A 98 17.98 -28.96 -6.32
N ALA A 99 17.97 -28.90 -4.99
CA ALA A 99 18.17 -30.09 -4.14
C ALA A 99 17.06 -31.13 -4.34
N LEU A 100 15.79 -30.69 -4.45
CA LEU A 100 14.65 -31.58 -4.70
C LEU A 100 14.71 -32.26 -6.07
N ILE A 101 15.14 -31.54 -7.10
CA ILE A 101 15.37 -32.12 -8.43
C ILE A 101 16.52 -33.14 -8.39
N LEU A 102 17.58 -32.85 -7.63
CA LEU A 102 18.75 -33.71 -7.52
C LEU A 102 18.45 -34.99 -6.71
N THR A 103 17.62 -34.90 -5.66
CA THR A 103 17.14 -36.09 -4.93
C THR A 103 16.20 -36.94 -5.78
N LEU A 104 15.35 -36.36 -6.61
CA LEU A 104 14.47 -37.10 -7.53
C LEU A 104 15.26 -37.84 -8.63
N GLN A 105 16.37 -37.29 -9.11
CA GLN A 105 17.21 -37.97 -10.11
C GLN A 105 18.08 -39.09 -9.52
N PHE A 106 18.39 -39.04 -8.23
CA PHE A 106 19.17 -40.06 -7.53
C PHE A 106 18.31 -41.07 -6.75
N LEU A 107 16.99 -41.01 -6.87
CA LEU A 107 16.11 -42.02 -6.28
C LEU A 107 16.20 -43.30 -7.14
N PRO A 108 16.80 -44.40 -6.64
CA PRO A 108 16.78 -45.66 -7.37
C PRO A 108 15.34 -46.12 -7.55
N GLU A 109 14.97 -46.57 -8.75
CA GLU A 109 13.74 -47.33 -9.05
C GLU A 109 13.75 -48.65 -8.25
N ASN A 110 13.57 -48.56 -6.94
CA ASN A 110 13.28 -49.72 -6.12
C ASN A 110 11.78 -49.96 -6.21
N GLY A 111 11.44 -50.81 -7.17
CA GLY A 111 10.35 -51.79 -7.15
C GLY A 111 9.03 -51.41 -6.47
N GLU A 112 7.98 -51.40 -7.29
CA GLU A 112 6.67 -52.00 -6.99
C GLU A 112 6.43 -52.31 -5.50
N VAL A 113 5.86 -51.34 -4.77
CA VAL A 113 5.33 -51.60 -3.43
C VAL A 113 3.99 -52.30 -3.62
N ASP A 114 4.03 -53.63 -3.63
CA ASP A 114 2.85 -54.48 -3.48
C ASP A 114 2.12 -54.13 -2.17
N PRO A 115 0.85 -53.70 -2.21
CA PRO A 115 0.08 -53.39 -1.00
C PRO A 115 -0.51 -54.68 -0.43
N ALA A 116 0.33 -55.55 0.12
CA ALA A 116 -0.13 -56.77 0.78
C ALA A 116 0.63 -57.01 2.09
N GLY A 117 0.09 -56.46 3.18
CA GLY A 117 0.15 -57.09 4.51
C GLY A 117 1.32 -56.72 5.42
N VAL A 118 1.21 -55.55 6.07
CA VAL A 118 1.72 -55.33 7.44
C VAL A 118 0.60 -54.51 8.11
N GLY A 119 -0.26 -55.12 8.90
CA GLY A 119 0.06 -55.54 10.26
C GLY A 119 -0.67 -54.58 11.19
N THR A 120 -1.91 -54.93 11.53
CA THR A 120 -2.72 -54.24 12.54
C THR A 120 -2.03 -54.39 13.91
N SER A 121 -1.08 -53.51 14.21
CA SER A 121 -0.72 -53.22 15.60
C SER A 121 -1.56 -52.03 16.05
N ASP A 122 -2.54 -52.38 16.87
CA ASP A 122 -3.24 -51.52 17.81
C ASP A 122 -2.24 -50.59 18.51
N GLY A 123 -2.10 -49.39 17.94
CA GLY A 123 -1.28 -48.31 18.43
C GLY A 123 -2.18 -47.11 18.53
N SER A 124 -2.98 -47.08 19.60
CA SER A 124 -3.64 -45.89 20.10
C SER A 124 -2.57 -44.81 20.35
N ILE A 125 -2.25 -44.05 19.31
CA ILE A 125 -1.69 -42.72 19.46
C ILE A 125 -2.89 -41.83 19.72
N ALA A 126 -3.02 -41.40 20.97
CA ALA A 126 -3.93 -40.34 21.33
C ALA A 126 -3.69 -39.18 20.36
N MET A 127 -4.73 -38.81 19.61
CA MET A 127 -4.86 -37.47 19.06
C MET A 127 -4.82 -36.53 20.26
N GLU A 128 -3.63 -36.03 20.58
CA GLU A 128 -3.55 -34.70 21.17
C GLU A 128 -4.06 -33.77 20.07
N ASP A 129 -5.22 -33.18 20.32
CA ASP A 129 -5.80 -32.08 19.56
C ASP A 129 -4.69 -31.05 19.29
N GLU A 130 -4.10 -31.10 18.10
CA GLU A 130 -3.44 -29.95 17.51
C GLU A 130 -4.56 -28.95 17.24
N ASP A 131 -4.84 -28.14 18.27
CA ASP A 131 -5.49 -26.84 18.18
C ASP A 131 -4.74 -26.02 17.13
N ASN A 132 -5.12 -26.23 15.87
CA ASN A 132 -4.78 -25.37 14.76
C ASN A 132 -5.46 -24.03 15.06
N PRO A 133 -4.73 -22.98 15.48
CA PRO A 133 -5.35 -21.71 15.80
C PRO A 133 -5.79 -21.11 14.47
N GLN A 134 -7.00 -21.43 14.07
CA GLN A 134 -7.65 -20.72 12.98
C GLN A 134 -7.73 -19.27 13.43
N LEU A 135 -6.96 -18.42 12.75
CA LEU A 135 -7.05 -16.97 12.85
C LEU A 135 -8.47 -16.58 12.42
N ARG A 136 -9.39 -16.55 13.38
CA ARG A 136 -10.72 -15.99 13.18
C ARG A 136 -10.53 -14.47 13.04
N PRO A 137 -11.14 -13.82 12.04
CA PRO A 137 -11.18 -12.37 12.02
C PRO A 137 -11.84 -11.92 13.33
N ALA A 138 -11.19 -11.00 14.05
CA ALA A 138 -11.68 -10.46 15.32
C ALA A 138 -13.13 -10.03 15.14
N ASP A 139 -14.00 -10.46 16.06
CA ASP A 139 -15.40 -10.09 15.97
C ASP A 139 -15.57 -8.58 16.26
N ALA A 140 -16.71 -8.02 15.84
CA ALA A 140 -16.97 -6.58 15.99
C ALA A 140 -17.01 -6.12 17.45
N ASN A 141 -17.27 -7.03 18.41
CA ASN A 141 -17.27 -6.72 19.84
C ASN A 141 -15.86 -6.76 20.43
N GLU A 142 -15.00 -7.71 20.04
CA GLU A 142 -13.59 -7.74 20.43
C GLU A 142 -12.84 -6.49 19.92
N LEU A 143 -13.16 -6.01 18.72
CA LEU A 143 -12.62 -4.76 18.20
C LEU A 143 -13.10 -3.54 19.01
N ALA A 144 -14.35 -3.54 19.49
CA ALA A 144 -14.86 -2.47 20.33
C ALA A 144 -14.18 -2.43 21.70
N GLU A 145 -13.92 -3.60 22.31
CA GLU A 145 -13.21 -3.71 23.59
C GLU A 145 -11.74 -3.28 23.49
N LEU A 146 -11.07 -3.60 22.37
CA LEU A 146 -9.71 -3.10 22.11
C LEU A 146 -9.65 -1.58 21.88
N LEU A 147 -10.68 -1.00 21.27
CA LEU A 147 -10.80 0.45 21.12
C LEU A 147 -11.13 1.15 22.44
N GLU A 148 -11.80 0.47 23.38
CA GLU A 148 -12.12 1.01 24.70
C GLU A 148 -10.87 1.13 25.60
N TYR A 149 -9.88 0.26 25.41
CA TYR A 149 -8.57 0.34 26.08
C TYR A 149 -7.50 1.13 25.30
N ALA A 150 -7.79 1.59 24.08
CA ALA A 150 -6.90 2.45 23.32
C ALA A 150 -6.86 3.84 23.96
N VAL A 151 -5.87 4.05 24.84
CA VAL A 151 -5.55 5.35 25.42
C VAL A 151 -5.37 6.37 24.29
N PRO A 152 -6.19 7.44 24.21
CA PRO A 152 -5.96 8.47 23.22
C PRO A 152 -4.62 9.14 23.55
N ALA A 153 -3.68 9.06 22.62
CA ALA A 153 -2.49 9.89 22.65
C ALA A 153 -2.96 11.34 22.76
N GLN A 154 -2.62 11.99 23.88
CA GLN A 154 -2.89 13.41 24.08
C GLN A 154 -2.14 14.20 22.99
N ILE A 155 -2.85 14.56 21.93
CA ILE A 155 -2.41 15.61 21.03
C ILE A 155 -2.60 16.91 21.81
N GLY A 156 -1.50 17.39 22.37
CA GLY A 156 -1.44 18.65 23.09
C GLY A 156 -1.99 19.77 22.20
N GLY A 157 -3.05 20.42 22.68
CA GLY A 157 -3.51 21.68 22.14
C GLY A 157 -2.44 22.74 22.37
N SER A 158 -1.96 23.34 21.29
CA SER A 158 -1.35 24.66 21.34
C SER A 158 -2.36 25.66 20.78
N GLU A 159 -2.89 26.46 21.71
CA GLU A 159 -3.46 27.78 21.45
C GLU A 159 -2.54 28.62 20.55
N SER A 160 -3.12 29.19 19.50
CA SER A 160 -2.76 30.51 18.96
C SER A 160 -3.94 30.94 18.08
N GLU A 161 -4.94 31.59 18.66
CA GLU A 161 -5.06 33.06 18.68
C GLU A 161 -5.07 33.70 17.28
N GLY A 162 -6.29 33.93 16.80
CA GLY A 162 -6.75 35.21 16.26
C GLY A 162 -5.97 35.86 15.12
N LEU A 163 -6.48 35.74 13.89
CA LEU A 163 -6.32 36.77 12.86
C LEU A 163 -7.63 36.97 12.08
N VAL A 164 -8.44 37.86 12.65
CA VAL A 164 -9.27 38.91 12.02
C VAL A 164 -9.63 38.71 10.55
N SER A 165 -10.89 38.34 10.32
CA SER A 165 -11.61 38.54 9.07
C SER A 165 -11.69 40.03 8.72
N ARG A 166 -11.11 40.44 7.58
CA ARG A 166 -11.47 41.70 6.92
C ARG A 166 -12.56 41.41 5.88
N PRO A 167 -13.73 42.08 5.93
CA PRO A 167 -14.67 42.05 4.83
C PRO A 167 -14.13 42.90 3.67
N VAL A 168 -14.06 42.30 2.48
CA VAL A 168 -13.85 43.03 1.22
C VAL A 168 -15.16 43.72 0.89
N ASN A 169 -15.14 45.04 0.99
CA ASN A 169 -16.26 45.91 0.67
C ASN A 169 -16.40 46.00 -0.86
N SER A 170 -17.58 45.65 -1.36
CA SER A 170 -18.02 45.92 -2.72
C SER A 170 -18.29 47.41 -2.87
N SER A 171 -17.60 48.07 -3.80
CA SER A 171 -18.06 49.34 -4.36
C SER A 171 -17.97 49.25 -5.87
N GLU A 172 -19.14 49.03 -6.44
CA GLU A 172 -19.54 49.44 -7.77
C GLU A 172 -19.17 50.91 -7.99
N ASP A 173 -18.63 51.26 -9.15
CA ASP A 173 -18.78 52.59 -9.70
C ASP A 173 -18.75 52.54 -11.23
N PHE A 174 -19.62 53.37 -11.78
CA PHE A 174 -20.11 53.54 -13.15
C PHE A 174 -19.04 53.92 -14.19
#